data_AF-K4LEP6-F1
#
_entry.id   AF-K4LEP6-F1
#
_cell.length_a   1.000
_cell.length_b   1.000
_cell.length_c   1.000
_cell.angle_alpha   90.00
_cell.angle_beta   90.00
_cell.angle_gamma   90.00
#
_symmetry.space_group_name_H-M   'P 1'
#
loop_
_entity.id
_entity.type
_entity.pdbx_description
1 polymer ?
#
loop_
_entity_poly.entity_id
_entity_poly.type
_entity_poly.pdbx_seq_one_letter_code
_entity_poly.pdbx_strand_id
1 'polypeptide(L)'
;MLVKKPRSIMLALFLFLCFTAGAALPVSWAKEPASPELSLKEAVLMAWSNSEDVKAAELGVEKAEEQRQDASHFVEMIPASGPSGNPNAAIIWTNFLKADIAWQMAKKDLQQKKDNIVVDVFTKYYTVINCQDKLKKAEVDLARDEEALRVARAGFRAGTVTGAAVTGAEARAEASRKALEAARAELEKAYISFNKVVGLWPEDRPVLTDALSFTPLEIDSLDAEAARAVENSKDIWKLKQLVAIEQLDVDYPWGIGSGGVSYKYYDVEKPDVDIAELNVAAAESAIKEKVRTLYQDIRATEEQYNALLAAKQAAEEQLRVARALYDCGMTTLEKLKEAEAGCAEVENNIAGLVYKHAIQVANFNLLTGRPVVKGISDEELAAERKEQAKRDESENTEPEPTVVRFVMGEKSFRVNDRDVEMDVAPYAIDGRAFLPVRYAAQALGIPDENITWDGKTGMVTLVKGDRKITMKVGSRVMLVNTRVVEMDVAPQVKDGRVFLPVRYLGEALGAEFNWNYIRREVTVTI
;
A
#
# COMPACT_ATOMS: atom_id res chain seq x y z
N MET A 1 -65.58 -20.53 19.35
CA MET A 1 -66.39 -21.40 18.46
C MET A 1 -66.27 -20.88 17.04
N LEU A 2 -65.87 -21.77 16.12
CA LEU A 2 -66.34 -21.90 14.72
C LEU A 2 -66.37 -20.63 13.82
N VAL A 3 -65.89 -20.60 12.57
CA VAL A 3 -65.25 -21.57 11.67
C VAL A 3 -65.06 -20.88 10.30
N LYS A 4 -64.25 -21.49 9.42
CA LYS A 4 -64.23 -21.36 7.93
C LYS A 4 -63.54 -20.16 7.24
N LYS A 5 -62.39 -20.46 6.62
CA LYS A 5 -62.10 -20.12 5.21
C LYS A 5 -62.96 -21.01 4.28
N PRO A 6 -63.28 -20.63 3.03
CA PRO A 6 -62.41 -20.93 1.86
C PRO A 6 -62.48 -19.91 0.68
N ARG A 7 -61.35 -19.57 0.04
CA ARG A 7 -60.85 -19.96 -1.31
C ARG A 7 -61.47 -19.29 -2.56
N SER A 8 -60.60 -18.50 -3.22
CA SER A 8 -60.26 -18.49 -4.67
C SER A 8 -61.14 -17.70 -5.68
N ILE A 9 -60.50 -16.81 -6.47
CA ILE A 9 -60.34 -16.84 -7.96
C ILE A 9 -60.12 -15.42 -8.56
N MET A 10 -59.20 -15.34 -9.55
CA MET A 10 -59.01 -14.39 -10.68
C MET A 10 -58.30 -13.02 -10.52
N LEU A 11 -57.02 -13.04 -10.93
CA LEU A 11 -56.37 -12.28 -12.04
C LEU A 11 -57.15 -11.14 -12.72
N ALA A 12 -56.59 -9.92 -12.72
CA ALA A 12 -56.62 -8.96 -13.84
C ALA A 12 -55.58 -7.82 -13.66
N LEU A 13 -54.76 -7.61 -14.69
CA LEU A 13 -53.86 -6.49 -14.92
C LEU A 13 -54.61 -5.14 -14.88
N PHE A 14 -53.95 -4.06 -14.41
CA PHE A 14 -53.66 -2.89 -15.26
C PHE A 14 -52.65 -1.92 -14.61
N LEU A 15 -51.76 -1.42 -15.46
CA LEU A 15 -50.75 -0.38 -15.28
C LEU A 15 -51.15 0.79 -14.38
N PHE A 16 -50.24 1.22 -13.51
CA PHE A 16 -50.12 2.63 -13.14
C PHE A 16 -48.65 3.08 -13.18
N LEU A 17 -48.43 4.20 -13.88
CA LEU A 17 -47.18 4.88 -14.15
C LEU A 17 -46.32 5.07 -12.89
N CYS A 18 -45.10 4.51 -12.89
CA CYS A 18 -44.02 5.00 -12.05
C CYS A 18 -43.31 6.15 -12.76
N PHE A 19 -43.56 7.36 -12.28
CA PHE A 19 -42.73 8.53 -12.53
C PHE A 19 -41.48 8.38 -11.63
N THR A 20 -40.42 7.73 -12.12
CA THR A 20 -39.13 7.74 -11.42
C THR A 20 -38.34 8.94 -11.92
N ALA A 21 -38.27 9.97 -11.08
CA ALA A 21 -37.28 11.01 -11.17
C ALA A 21 -35.89 10.35 -11.26
N GLY A 22 -35.19 10.60 -12.36
CA GLY A 22 -33.80 10.19 -12.53
C GLY A 22 -32.94 10.92 -11.52
N ALA A 23 -32.67 10.28 -10.39
CA ALA A 23 -31.53 10.62 -9.57
C ALA A 23 -30.29 10.20 -10.36
N ALA A 24 -29.58 11.18 -10.92
CA ALA A 24 -28.20 11.01 -11.32
C ALA A 24 -27.44 10.56 -10.08
N LEU A 25 -27.09 9.27 -10.02
CA LEU A 25 -26.12 8.80 -9.03
C LEU A 25 -24.80 9.53 -9.35
N PRO A 26 -24.17 10.21 -8.38
CA PRO A 26 -22.82 10.69 -8.58
C PRO A 26 -21.95 9.47 -8.87
N VAL A 27 -21.22 9.52 -9.99
CA VAL A 27 -20.19 8.54 -10.31
C VAL A 27 -19.16 8.64 -9.18
N SER A 28 -19.26 7.77 -8.18
CA SER A 28 -18.16 7.55 -7.25
C SER A 28 -17.04 6.97 -8.09
N TRP A 29 -15.92 7.67 -8.14
CA TRP A 29 -14.68 7.14 -8.69
C TRP A 29 -14.24 5.98 -7.79
N ALA A 30 -14.77 4.79 -8.04
CA ALA A 30 -14.18 3.56 -7.54
C ALA A 30 -12.93 3.34 -8.40
N LYS A 31 -11.79 3.82 -7.91
CA LYS A 31 -10.49 3.47 -8.47
C LYS A 31 -10.40 1.94 -8.42
N GLU A 32 -10.10 1.30 -9.55
CA GLU A 32 -9.91 -0.15 -9.61
C GLU A 32 -8.85 -0.54 -8.57
N PRO A 33 -9.11 -1.54 -7.71
CA PRO A 33 -8.23 -1.84 -6.58
C PRO A 33 -6.85 -2.18 -7.13
N ALA A 34 -5.87 -1.36 -6.78
CA ALA A 34 -4.51 -1.56 -7.27
C ALA A 34 -3.94 -2.79 -6.54
N SER A 35 -3.27 -3.66 -7.28
CA SER A 35 -2.47 -4.77 -6.71
C SER A 35 -0.97 -4.51 -6.90
N PRO A 36 -0.44 -3.35 -6.43
CA PRO A 36 0.98 -3.09 -6.58
C PRO A 36 1.76 -4.11 -5.74
N GLU A 37 2.94 -4.46 -6.24
CA GLU A 37 3.97 -5.07 -5.41
C GLU A 37 4.42 -4.01 -4.39
N LEU A 38 4.50 -4.39 -3.12
CA LEU A 38 4.83 -3.48 -2.04
C LEU A 38 5.84 -4.12 -1.11
N SER A 39 7.04 -3.55 -1.07
CA SER A 39 8.05 -3.90 -0.07
C SER A 39 7.72 -3.29 1.29
N LEU A 40 8.29 -3.88 2.36
CA LEU A 40 8.21 -3.37 3.71
C LEU A 40 8.78 -1.95 3.82
N LYS A 41 9.85 -1.65 3.07
CA LYS A 41 10.47 -0.32 3.07
C LYS A 41 9.55 0.74 2.47
N GLU A 42 8.94 0.44 1.32
CA GLU A 42 7.96 1.33 0.68
C GLU A 42 6.72 1.51 1.57
N ALA A 43 6.24 0.44 2.20
CA ALA A 43 5.12 0.53 3.14
C ALA A 43 5.41 1.48 4.32
N VAL A 44 6.62 1.44 4.88
CA VAL A 44 7.05 2.36 5.94
C VAL A 44 7.09 3.81 5.45
N LEU A 45 7.64 4.04 4.25
CA LEU A 45 7.71 5.36 3.63
C LEU A 45 6.32 5.96 3.42
N MET A 46 5.40 5.16 2.86
CA MET A 46 4.01 5.56 2.67
C MET A 46 3.35 5.90 4.01
N ALA A 47 3.53 5.06 5.04
CA ALA A 47 2.98 5.30 6.37
C ALA A 47 3.48 6.59 7.01
N TRP A 48 4.78 6.90 6.93
CA TRP A 48 5.31 8.18 7.43
C TRP A 48 4.73 9.39 6.70
N SER A 49 4.62 9.31 5.36
CA SER A 49 4.07 10.41 4.56
C SER A 49 2.58 10.66 4.82
N ASN A 50 1.84 9.60 5.19
CA ASN A 50 0.41 9.66 5.45
C ASN A 50 0.06 9.91 6.93
N SER A 51 1.00 9.71 7.85
CA SER A 51 0.77 9.91 9.29
C SER A 51 0.56 11.38 9.66
N GLU A 52 -0.62 11.68 10.20
CA GLU A 52 -0.93 12.99 10.79
C GLU A 52 -0.09 13.26 12.05
N ASP A 53 0.22 12.22 12.83
CA ASP A 53 1.02 12.33 14.06
C ASP A 53 2.47 12.75 13.77
N VAL A 54 3.06 12.25 12.68
CA VAL A 54 4.41 12.64 12.23
C VAL A 54 4.39 14.10 11.78
N LYS A 55 3.43 14.49 10.92
CA LYS A 55 3.29 15.88 10.46
C LYS A 55 3.10 16.86 11.62
N ALA A 56 2.26 16.51 12.58
CA ALA A 56 2.05 17.33 13.77
C ALA A 56 3.30 17.43 14.65
N ALA A 57 4.08 16.34 14.76
CA ALA A 57 5.34 16.34 15.49
C ALA A 57 6.43 17.18 14.80
N GLU A 58 6.52 17.14 13.46
CA GLU A 58 7.43 17.99 12.67
C GLU A 58 7.14 19.48 12.92
N LEU A 59 5.87 19.91 12.77
CA LEU A 59 5.45 21.28 13.11
C LEU A 59 5.72 21.63 14.59
N GLY A 60 5.59 20.66 15.49
CA GLY A 60 5.91 20.83 16.90
C GLY A 60 7.39 21.10 17.15
N VAL A 61 8.29 20.45 16.40
CA VAL A 61 9.74 20.70 16.44
C VAL A 61 10.05 22.11 15.94
N GLU A 62 9.49 22.50 14.79
CA GLU A 62 9.67 23.84 14.22
C GLU A 62 9.22 24.93 15.20
N LYS A 63 8.02 24.78 15.77
CA LYS A 63 7.50 25.71 16.78
C LYS A 63 8.41 25.79 18.02
N ALA A 64 8.87 24.65 18.53
CA ALA A 64 9.74 24.63 19.71
C ALA A 64 11.10 25.28 19.41
N GLU A 65 11.58 25.18 18.16
CA GLU A 65 12.79 25.86 17.71
C GLU A 65 12.64 27.38 17.71
N GLU A 66 11.53 27.90 17.16
CA GLU A 66 11.23 29.34 17.21
C GLU A 66 11.13 29.85 18.65
N GLN A 67 10.41 29.14 19.52
CA GLN A 67 10.31 29.50 20.94
C GLN A 67 11.67 29.55 21.65
N ARG A 68 12.57 28.63 21.30
CA ARG A 68 13.95 28.65 21.80
C ARG A 68 14.72 29.86 21.27
N GLN A 69 14.58 30.18 19.98
CA GLN A 69 15.22 31.35 19.37
C GLN A 69 14.73 32.65 20.03
N ASP A 70 13.42 32.79 20.22
CA ASP A 70 12.82 33.92 20.95
C ASP A 70 13.38 34.05 22.37
N ALA A 71 13.42 32.95 23.12
CA ALA A 71 13.98 32.94 24.46
C ALA A 71 15.47 33.33 24.48
N SER A 72 16.23 32.94 23.45
CA SER A 72 17.66 33.26 23.34
C SER A 72 17.93 34.76 23.17
N HIS A 73 17.00 35.51 22.53
CA HIS A 73 17.16 36.95 22.34
C HIS A 73 17.13 37.76 23.64
N PHE A 74 16.52 37.22 24.70
CA PHE A 74 16.49 37.86 26.01
C PHE A 74 17.75 37.55 26.85
N VAL A 75 18.54 36.56 26.46
CA VAL A 75 19.74 36.13 27.21
C VAL A 75 20.89 37.10 26.94
N GLU A 76 21.05 38.10 27.80
CA GLU A 76 22.16 39.07 27.71
C GLU A 76 23.45 38.60 28.40
N MET A 77 23.34 37.79 29.46
CA MET A 77 24.48 37.27 30.22
C MET A 77 24.19 35.91 30.85
N ILE A 78 25.25 35.14 31.12
CA ILE A 78 25.16 33.94 31.98
C ILE A 78 25.11 34.40 33.45
N PRO A 79 24.14 33.95 34.26
CA PRO A 79 24.01 34.37 35.64
C PRO A 79 25.19 33.88 36.50
N ALA A 80 25.60 34.69 37.48
CA ALA A 80 26.54 34.25 38.51
C ALA A 80 25.83 33.31 39.49
N SER A 81 26.48 32.19 39.83
CA SER A 81 25.94 31.18 40.75
C SER A 81 25.84 31.72 42.19
N GLY A 82 24.80 31.29 42.92
CA GLY A 82 24.61 31.60 44.34
C GLY A 82 23.82 32.88 44.65
N PRO A 83 23.72 33.27 45.94
CA PRO A 83 22.78 34.30 46.43
C PRO A 83 23.09 35.73 45.96
N SER A 84 24.29 35.98 45.42
CA SER A 84 24.71 37.30 44.93
C SER A 84 24.43 37.53 43.44
N GLY A 85 23.89 36.53 42.73
CA GLY A 85 23.54 36.63 41.31
C GLY A 85 22.34 37.55 41.04
N ASN A 86 22.28 38.15 39.84
CA ASN A 86 21.14 38.95 39.42
C ASN A 86 19.91 38.04 39.20
N PRO A 87 18.81 38.19 39.98
CA PRO A 87 17.65 37.32 39.88
C PRO A 87 16.99 37.35 38.50
N ASN A 88 16.96 38.51 37.84
CA ASN A 88 16.36 38.63 36.51
C ASN A 88 17.17 37.88 35.44
N ALA A 89 18.51 37.96 35.51
CA ALA A 89 19.38 37.21 34.62
C ALA A 89 19.24 35.69 34.82
N ALA A 90 19.12 35.24 36.08
CA ALA A 90 18.89 33.83 36.41
C ALA A 90 17.54 33.32 35.85
N ILE A 91 16.46 34.09 36.02
CA ILE A 91 15.14 33.73 35.49
C ILE A 91 15.15 33.61 33.96
N ILE A 92 15.74 34.59 33.26
CA ILE A 92 15.81 34.58 31.80
C ILE A 92 16.63 33.38 31.29
N TRP A 93 17.78 33.12 31.90
CA TRP A 93 18.63 31.97 31.58
C TRP A 93 17.90 30.63 31.77
N THR A 94 17.23 30.44 32.92
CA THR A 94 16.46 29.23 33.21
C THR A 94 15.29 29.06 32.24
N ASN A 95 14.64 30.13 31.82
CA ASN A 95 13.58 30.08 30.80
C ASN A 95 14.11 29.65 29.43
N PHE A 96 15.27 30.18 29.00
CA PHE A 96 15.93 29.74 27.78
C PHE A 96 16.29 28.25 27.83
N LEU A 97 16.87 27.78 28.94
CA LEU A 97 17.21 26.37 29.08
C LEU A 97 15.98 25.46 29.04
N LYS A 98 14.87 25.88 29.67
CA LYS A 98 13.59 25.15 29.57
C LYS A 98 13.08 25.09 28.13
N ALA A 99 13.23 26.17 27.36
CA ALA A 99 12.87 26.18 25.94
C ALA A 99 13.77 25.25 25.09
N ASP A 100 15.08 25.21 25.37
CA ASP A 100 16.01 24.29 24.68
C ASP A 100 15.70 22.82 25.00
N ILE A 101 15.45 22.49 26.27
CA ILE A 101 15.02 21.15 26.68
C ILE A 101 13.71 20.77 25.97
N ALA A 102 12.75 21.70 25.84
CA ALA A 102 11.49 21.46 25.13
C ALA A 102 11.71 21.17 23.63
N TRP A 103 12.61 21.88 22.96
CA TRP A 103 12.98 21.60 21.57
C TRP A 103 13.65 20.24 21.40
N GLN A 104 14.58 19.89 22.29
CA GLN A 104 15.21 18.56 22.28
C GLN A 104 14.20 17.44 22.55
N MET A 105 13.24 17.66 23.46
CA MET A 105 12.12 16.75 23.70
C MET A 105 11.26 16.57 22.44
N ALA A 106 10.93 17.66 21.74
CA ALA A 106 10.14 17.59 20.51
C ALA A 106 10.84 16.75 19.44
N LYS A 107 12.16 16.89 19.28
CA LYS A 107 12.96 16.07 18.36
C LYS A 107 12.93 14.59 18.71
N LYS A 108 13.13 14.24 19.99
CA LYS A 108 13.04 12.85 20.45
C LYS A 108 11.64 12.29 20.31
N ASP A 109 10.61 13.11 20.50
CA ASP A 109 9.21 12.73 20.30
C ASP A 109 8.89 12.41 18.84
N LEU A 110 9.36 13.24 17.90
CA LEU A 110 9.26 12.99 16.46
C LEU A 110 9.93 11.65 16.09
N GLN A 111 11.16 11.43 16.56
CA GLN A 111 11.86 10.18 16.27
C GLN A 111 11.12 8.97 16.82
N GLN A 112 10.67 9.01 18.08
CA GLN A 112 9.92 7.92 18.68
C GLN A 112 8.60 7.65 17.93
N LYS A 113 7.91 8.68 17.45
CA LYS A 113 6.70 8.52 16.63
C LYS A 113 7.01 7.81 15.31
N LYS A 114 8.07 8.23 14.62
CA LYS A 114 8.54 7.55 13.39
C LYS A 114 8.86 6.08 13.66
N ASP A 115 9.63 5.79 14.71
CA ASP A 115 10.05 4.43 15.06
C ASP A 115 8.86 3.54 15.46
N ASN A 116 7.89 4.08 16.20
CA ASN A 116 6.66 3.38 16.55
C ASN A 116 5.85 3.01 15.29
N ILE A 117 5.78 3.91 14.29
CA ILE A 117 5.12 3.62 13.01
C ILE A 117 5.86 2.52 12.25
N VAL A 118 7.20 2.51 12.27
CA VAL A 118 7.99 1.42 11.65
C VAL A 118 7.59 0.07 12.23
N VAL A 119 7.53 -0.06 13.56
CA VAL A 119 7.13 -1.32 14.22
C VAL A 119 5.67 -1.66 13.95
N ASP A 120 4.77 -0.67 13.90
CA ASP A 120 3.35 -0.90 13.61
C ASP A 120 3.15 -1.41 12.17
N VAL A 121 3.81 -0.78 11.18
CA VAL A 121 3.81 -1.23 9.78
C VAL A 121 4.42 -2.62 9.68
N PHE A 122 5.59 -2.85 10.29
CA PHE A 122 6.25 -4.16 10.32
C PHE A 122 5.30 -5.24 10.85
N THR A 123 4.65 -4.96 11.98
CA THR A 123 3.73 -5.90 12.63
C THR A 123 2.55 -6.22 11.72
N LYS A 124 1.91 -5.20 11.15
CA LYS A 124 0.74 -5.37 10.29
C LYS A 124 1.08 -6.04 8.95
N TYR A 125 2.21 -5.68 8.36
CA TYR A 125 2.73 -6.28 7.13
C TYR A 125 2.89 -7.79 7.29
N TYR A 126 3.61 -8.24 8.32
CA TYR A 126 3.81 -9.67 8.56
C TYR A 126 2.58 -10.36 9.16
N THR A 127 1.64 -9.63 9.76
CA THR A 127 0.33 -10.17 10.14
C THR A 127 -0.44 -10.62 8.90
N VAL A 128 -0.43 -9.83 7.82
CA VAL A 128 -1.06 -10.22 6.55
C VAL A 128 -0.45 -11.52 6.02
N ILE A 129 0.88 -11.61 5.94
CA ILE A 129 1.59 -12.82 5.48
C ILE A 129 1.23 -14.03 6.35
N ASN A 130 1.27 -13.89 7.68
CA ASN A 130 0.88 -14.97 8.59
C ASN A 130 -0.59 -15.40 8.43
N CYS A 131 -1.51 -14.46 8.17
CA CYS A 131 -2.90 -14.79 7.85
C CYS A 131 -3.04 -15.50 6.49
N GLN A 132 -2.22 -15.17 5.49
CA GLN A 132 -2.19 -15.89 4.22
C GLN A 132 -1.74 -17.35 4.41
N ASP A 133 -0.74 -17.60 5.25
CA ASP A 133 -0.28 -18.97 5.54
C ASP A 133 -1.33 -19.77 6.32
N LYS A 134 -2.01 -19.15 7.29
CA LYS A 134 -3.16 -19.75 7.98
C LYS A 134 -4.31 -20.07 7.01
N LEU A 135 -4.55 -19.21 6.02
CA LEU A 135 -5.55 -19.44 4.99
C LEU A 135 -5.20 -20.67 4.15
N LYS A 136 -3.95 -20.77 3.65
CA LYS A 136 -3.46 -21.95 2.92
C LYS A 136 -3.62 -23.23 3.75
N LYS A 137 -3.27 -23.19 5.05
CA LYS A 137 -3.43 -24.33 5.96
C LYS A 137 -4.90 -24.75 6.12
N ALA A 138 -5.81 -23.78 6.25
CA ALA A 138 -7.25 -24.05 6.33
C ALA A 138 -7.81 -24.66 5.02
N GLU A 139 -7.28 -24.28 3.85
CA GLU A 139 -7.65 -24.87 2.56
C GLU A 139 -7.21 -26.35 2.47
N VAL A 140 -6.00 -26.66 2.94
CA VAL A 140 -5.49 -28.04 3.00
C VAL A 140 -6.32 -28.90 3.98
N ASP A 141 -6.65 -28.36 5.16
CA ASP A 141 -7.51 -29.04 6.14
C ASP A 141 -8.91 -29.34 5.58
N LEU A 142 -9.53 -28.37 4.89
CA LEU A 142 -10.82 -28.59 4.23
C LEU A 142 -10.72 -29.68 3.16
N ALA A 143 -9.68 -29.67 2.33
CA ALA A 143 -9.49 -30.68 1.30
C ALA A 143 -9.33 -32.09 1.89
N ARG A 144 -8.66 -32.23 3.05
CA ARG A 144 -8.58 -33.51 3.79
C ARG A 144 -9.95 -33.97 4.26
N ASP A 145 -10.71 -33.10 4.90
CA ASP A 145 -11.98 -33.50 5.53
C ASP A 145 -13.10 -33.72 4.50
N GLU A 146 -13.09 -33.01 3.37
CA GLU A 146 -13.98 -33.26 2.24
C GLU A 146 -13.70 -34.62 1.59
N GLU A 147 -12.43 -35.00 1.48
CA GLU A 147 -12.04 -36.32 0.97
C GLU A 147 -12.45 -37.44 1.94
N ALA A 148 -12.22 -37.26 3.24
CA ALA A 148 -12.68 -38.20 4.27
C ALA A 148 -14.22 -38.37 4.26
N LEU A 149 -14.96 -37.28 4.04
CA LEU A 149 -16.41 -37.33 3.86
C LEU A 149 -16.82 -38.10 2.61
N ARG A 150 -16.11 -37.90 1.49
CA ARG A 150 -16.35 -38.63 0.24
C ARG A 150 -16.17 -40.13 0.45
N VAL A 151 -15.09 -40.54 1.12
CA VAL A 151 -14.81 -41.94 1.46
C VAL A 151 -15.88 -42.51 2.39
N ALA A 152 -16.25 -41.79 3.46
CA ALA A 152 -17.29 -42.22 4.40
C ALA A 152 -18.64 -42.45 3.70
N ARG A 153 -19.07 -41.54 2.83
CA ARG A 153 -20.30 -41.67 2.03
C ARG A 153 -20.25 -42.85 1.08
N ALA A 154 -19.11 -43.10 0.43
CA ALA A 154 -18.92 -44.25 -0.44
C ALA A 154 -18.99 -45.57 0.36
N GLY A 155 -18.31 -45.62 1.52
CA GLY A 155 -18.34 -46.76 2.43
C GLY A 155 -19.74 -47.05 2.97
N PHE A 156 -20.52 -46.02 3.29
CA PHE A 156 -21.91 -46.20 3.72
C PHE A 156 -22.80 -46.82 2.62
N ARG A 157 -22.66 -46.36 1.37
CA ARG A 157 -23.37 -46.97 0.22
C ARG A 157 -22.95 -48.42 -0.02
N ALA A 158 -21.69 -48.74 0.24
CA ALA A 158 -21.16 -50.09 0.16
C ALA A 158 -21.48 -50.95 1.40
N GLY A 159 -22.11 -50.39 2.44
CA GLY A 159 -22.42 -51.07 3.69
C GLY A 159 -21.21 -51.34 4.59
N THR A 160 -20.05 -50.75 4.31
CA THR A 160 -18.80 -50.95 5.08
C THR A 160 -18.60 -49.94 6.20
N VAL A 161 -19.36 -48.84 6.20
CA VAL A 161 -19.28 -47.75 7.18
C VAL A 161 -20.68 -47.43 7.72
N THR A 162 -20.78 -47.01 8.99
CA THR A 162 -22.06 -46.69 9.63
C THR A 162 -22.54 -45.29 9.31
N GLY A 163 -23.86 -45.04 9.43
CA GLY A 163 -24.41 -43.69 9.29
C GLY A 163 -23.81 -42.68 10.28
N ALA A 164 -23.48 -43.12 11.50
CA ALA A 164 -22.82 -42.29 12.49
C ALA A 164 -21.43 -41.79 12.03
N ALA A 165 -20.66 -42.64 11.33
CA ALA A 165 -19.37 -42.25 10.78
C ALA A 165 -19.51 -41.25 9.62
N VAL A 166 -20.55 -41.37 8.79
CA VAL A 166 -20.88 -40.35 7.78
C VAL A 166 -21.22 -39.02 8.45
N THR A 167 -22.12 -39.02 9.44
CA THR A 167 -22.50 -37.80 10.17
C THR A 167 -21.28 -37.17 10.85
N GLY A 168 -20.37 -37.96 11.42
CA GLY A 168 -19.12 -37.47 12.01
C GLY A 168 -18.15 -36.88 10.98
N ALA A 169 -18.09 -37.42 9.76
CA ALA A 169 -17.31 -36.83 8.66
C ALA A 169 -17.95 -35.55 8.12
N GLU A 170 -19.28 -35.49 8.04
CA GLU A 170 -20.03 -34.28 7.65
C GLU A 170 -19.78 -33.13 8.63
N ALA A 171 -19.86 -33.42 9.94
CA ALA A 171 -19.58 -32.43 10.98
C ALA A 171 -18.15 -31.89 10.90
N ARG A 172 -17.16 -32.75 10.60
CA ARG A 172 -15.76 -32.33 10.43
C ARG A 172 -15.55 -31.44 9.20
N ALA A 173 -16.11 -31.84 8.04
CA ALA A 173 -16.01 -31.03 6.83
C ALA A 173 -16.67 -29.65 6.99
N GLU A 174 -17.83 -29.59 7.66
CA GLU A 174 -18.49 -28.31 7.96
C GLU A 174 -17.66 -27.45 8.93
N ALA A 175 -17.05 -28.06 9.95
CA ALA A 175 -16.16 -27.34 10.86
C ALA A 175 -14.95 -26.74 10.12
N SER A 176 -14.31 -27.50 9.23
CA SER A 176 -13.19 -27.01 8.42
C SER A 176 -13.59 -25.94 7.42
N ARG A 177 -14.81 -26.01 6.87
CA ARG A 177 -15.38 -24.94 6.03
C ARG A 177 -15.58 -23.64 6.81
N LYS A 178 -16.11 -23.74 8.03
CA LYS A 178 -16.24 -22.58 8.93
C LYS A 178 -14.88 -22.03 9.36
N ALA A 179 -13.89 -22.88 9.57
CA ALA A 179 -12.53 -22.46 9.86
C ALA A 179 -11.89 -21.72 8.67
N LEU A 180 -12.12 -22.17 7.44
CA LEU A 180 -11.67 -21.48 6.23
C LEU A 180 -12.33 -20.09 6.08
N GLU A 181 -13.65 -20.00 6.28
CA GLU A 181 -14.36 -18.71 6.29
C GLU A 181 -13.79 -17.75 7.36
N ALA A 182 -13.50 -18.26 8.55
CA ALA A 182 -12.87 -17.48 9.61
C ALA A 182 -11.45 -17.02 9.24
N ALA A 183 -10.62 -17.88 8.64
CA ALA A 183 -9.29 -17.51 8.18
C ALA A 183 -9.33 -16.41 7.10
N ARG A 184 -10.30 -16.47 6.17
CA ARG A 184 -10.53 -15.41 5.17
C ARG A 184 -10.92 -14.09 5.81
N ALA A 185 -11.82 -14.12 6.79
CA ALA A 185 -12.24 -12.92 7.52
C ALA A 185 -11.10 -12.30 8.33
N GLU A 186 -10.20 -13.10 8.91
CA GLU A 186 -9.02 -12.60 9.61
C GLU A 186 -7.98 -11.99 8.66
N LEU A 187 -7.80 -12.58 7.46
CA LEU A 187 -6.96 -11.98 6.42
C LEU A 187 -7.51 -10.62 5.96
N GLU A 188 -8.83 -10.51 5.79
CA GLU A 188 -9.51 -9.27 5.44
C GLU A 188 -9.24 -8.16 6.49
N LYS A 189 -9.42 -8.50 7.77
CA LYS A 189 -9.12 -7.57 8.87
C LYS A 189 -7.65 -7.15 8.88
N ALA A 190 -6.73 -8.07 8.58
CA ALA A 190 -5.31 -7.79 8.51
C ALA A 190 -5.01 -6.77 7.40
N TYR A 191 -5.58 -6.95 6.19
CA TYR A 191 -5.44 -5.98 5.10
C TYR A 191 -6.03 -4.62 5.44
N ILE A 192 -7.25 -4.55 5.97
CA ILE A 192 -7.87 -3.26 6.35
C ILE A 192 -6.98 -2.53 7.38
N SER A 193 -6.46 -3.25 8.37
CA SER A 193 -5.57 -2.70 9.40
C SER A 193 -4.25 -2.21 8.82
N PHE A 194 -3.63 -2.98 7.91
CA PHE A 194 -2.41 -2.62 7.22
C PHE A 194 -2.61 -1.41 6.31
N ASN A 195 -3.60 -1.48 5.40
CA ASN A 195 -3.92 -0.44 4.43
C ASN A 195 -4.18 0.90 5.10
N LYS A 196 -4.87 0.90 6.25
CA LYS A 196 -5.11 2.13 7.04
C LYS A 196 -3.81 2.83 7.45
N VAL A 197 -2.77 2.09 7.84
CA VAL A 197 -1.50 2.68 8.30
C VAL A 197 -0.69 3.22 7.15
N VAL A 198 -0.64 2.48 6.04
CA VAL A 198 0.11 2.90 4.85
C VAL A 198 -0.65 3.94 4.01
N GLY A 199 -1.95 4.12 4.24
CA GLY A 199 -2.82 5.05 3.51
C GLY A 199 -3.36 4.50 2.18
N LEU A 200 -3.46 3.18 2.05
CA LEU A 200 -4.14 2.50 0.94
C LEU A 200 -5.65 2.40 1.18
N TRP A 201 -6.42 2.11 0.14
CA TRP A 201 -7.85 1.89 0.27
C TRP A 201 -8.13 0.58 1.01
N PRO A 202 -9.24 0.47 1.77
CA PRO A 202 -9.56 -0.76 2.51
C PRO A 202 -9.68 -2.01 1.61
N GLU A 203 -10.10 -1.84 0.37
CA GLU A 203 -10.27 -2.93 -0.60
C GLU A 203 -9.00 -3.29 -1.38
N ASP A 204 -7.93 -2.49 -1.27
CA ASP A 204 -6.67 -2.78 -1.95
C ASP A 204 -6.03 -4.08 -1.42
N ARG A 205 -5.45 -4.87 -2.31
CA ARG A 205 -4.77 -6.13 -1.99
C ARG A 205 -3.36 -6.11 -2.57
N PRO A 206 -2.43 -5.36 -1.95
CA PRO A 206 -1.05 -5.32 -2.41
C PRO A 206 -0.39 -6.70 -2.25
N VAL A 207 0.52 -7.00 -3.17
CA VAL A 207 1.35 -8.21 -3.11
C VAL A 207 2.59 -7.87 -2.30
N LEU A 208 2.70 -8.47 -1.12
CA LEU A 208 3.78 -8.22 -0.17
C LEU A 208 5.01 -9.06 -0.55
N THR A 209 6.11 -8.42 -0.95
CA THR A 209 7.27 -9.09 -1.58
C THR A 209 8.31 -9.60 -0.59
N ASP A 210 8.46 -8.93 0.56
CA ASP A 210 9.45 -9.30 1.57
C ASP A 210 9.01 -10.54 2.37
N ALA A 211 9.73 -11.63 2.16
CA ALA A 211 9.54 -12.88 2.89
C ALA A 211 10.22 -12.82 4.27
N LEU A 212 9.57 -13.40 5.27
CA LEU A 212 10.09 -13.42 6.63
C LEU A 212 11.13 -14.54 6.79
N SER A 213 12.37 -14.18 7.12
CA SER A 213 13.45 -15.12 7.41
C SER A 213 13.71 -15.26 8.91
N PHE A 214 13.85 -16.48 9.41
CA PHE A 214 14.27 -16.72 10.79
C PHE A 214 15.78 -16.51 10.93
N THR A 215 16.19 -15.51 11.72
CA THR A 215 17.60 -15.22 12.03
C THR A 215 17.75 -15.06 13.53
N PRO A 216 18.47 -15.95 14.25
CA PRO A 216 18.67 -15.82 15.68
C PRO A 216 19.25 -14.45 16.06
N LEU A 217 18.86 -13.95 17.23
CA LEU A 217 19.39 -12.69 17.75
C LEU A 217 20.80 -12.91 18.30
N GLU A 218 21.80 -12.36 17.62
CA GLU A 218 23.18 -12.36 18.07
C GLU A 218 23.53 -11.05 18.79
N ILE A 219 23.93 -11.16 20.07
CA ILE A 219 24.39 -10.03 20.88
C ILE A 219 25.66 -10.38 21.63
N ASP A 220 26.57 -9.42 21.77
CA ASP A 220 27.83 -9.60 22.51
C ASP A 220 27.62 -9.57 24.03
N SER A 221 26.79 -8.64 24.51
CA SER A 221 26.51 -8.45 25.93
C SER A 221 25.10 -7.92 26.17
N LEU A 222 24.33 -8.68 26.96
CA LEU A 222 22.98 -8.28 27.36
C LEU A 222 22.97 -7.01 28.21
N ASP A 223 23.99 -6.81 29.05
CA ASP A 223 24.10 -5.60 29.86
C ASP A 223 24.45 -4.37 29.01
N ALA A 224 25.23 -4.54 27.93
CA ALA A 224 25.50 -3.46 26.99
C ALA A 224 24.22 -3.04 26.23
N GLU A 225 23.41 -4.00 25.80
CA GLU A 225 22.12 -3.71 25.16
C GLU A 225 21.13 -3.07 26.14
N ALA A 226 21.11 -3.51 27.41
CA ALA A 226 20.29 -2.91 28.44
C ALA A 226 20.71 -1.45 28.75
N ALA A 227 22.01 -1.16 28.74
CA ALA A 227 22.52 0.21 28.86
C ALA A 227 22.14 1.08 27.65
N ARG A 228 22.26 0.52 26.44
CA ARG A 228 21.86 1.20 25.19
C ARG A 228 20.37 1.55 25.19
N ALA A 229 19.51 0.64 25.66
CA ALA A 229 18.07 0.90 25.78
C ALA A 229 17.75 2.04 26.76
N VAL A 230 18.50 2.15 27.85
CA VAL A 230 18.38 3.27 28.79
C VAL A 230 18.74 4.60 28.14
N GLU A 231 19.80 4.63 27.32
CA GLU A 231 20.22 5.84 26.60
C GLU A 231 19.25 6.24 25.48
N ASN A 232 18.68 5.25 24.79
CA ASN A 232 17.68 5.47 23.74
C ASN A 232 16.34 5.99 24.28
N SER A 233 16.02 5.71 25.56
CA SER A 233 14.73 6.05 26.14
C SER A 233 14.50 7.56 26.27
N LYS A 234 13.51 8.08 25.53
CA LYS A 234 13.01 9.45 25.65
C LYS A 234 12.57 9.78 27.08
N ASP A 235 11.90 8.85 27.75
CA ASP A 235 11.34 9.08 29.09
C ASP A 235 12.44 9.20 30.15
N ILE A 236 13.49 8.36 30.07
CA ILE A 236 14.64 8.47 30.96
C ILE A 236 15.41 9.76 30.69
N TRP A 237 15.60 10.10 29.41
CA TRP A 237 16.22 11.35 29.03
C TRP A 237 15.47 12.55 29.63
N LYS A 238 14.13 12.55 29.54
CA LYS A 238 13.27 13.58 30.16
C LYS A 238 13.45 13.64 31.68
N LEU A 239 13.44 12.50 32.37
CA LEU A 239 13.64 12.46 33.82
C LEU A 239 15.02 13.02 34.22
N LYS A 240 16.08 12.73 33.45
CA LYS A 240 17.41 13.31 33.67
C LYS A 240 17.43 14.83 33.48
N GLN A 241 16.67 15.37 32.52
CA GLN A 241 16.52 16.82 32.37
C GLN A 241 15.74 17.45 33.54
N LEU A 242 14.75 16.74 34.10
CA LEU A 242 14.05 17.20 35.30
C LEU A 242 15.01 17.28 36.49
N VAL A 243 15.87 16.27 36.72
CA VAL A 243 16.93 16.34 37.75
C VAL A 243 17.81 17.56 37.56
N ALA A 244 18.22 17.87 36.32
CA ALA A 244 19.01 19.05 36.03
C ALA A 244 18.26 20.35 36.35
N ILE A 245 16.95 20.42 36.10
CA ILE A 245 16.12 21.57 36.45
C ILE A 245 15.99 21.73 37.97
N GLU A 246 15.74 20.65 38.72
CA GLU A 246 15.68 20.71 40.19
C GLU A 246 17.04 21.12 40.78
N GLN A 247 18.15 20.64 40.21
CA GLN A 247 19.49 21.06 40.64
C GLN A 247 19.74 22.55 40.36
N LEU A 248 19.22 23.09 39.27
CA LEU A 248 19.29 24.53 39.01
C LEU A 248 18.48 25.34 40.03
N ASP A 249 17.36 24.83 40.51
CA ASP A 249 16.59 25.49 41.57
C ASP A 249 17.34 25.51 42.92
N VAL A 250 18.20 24.51 43.16
CA VAL A 250 19.15 24.50 44.28
C VAL A 250 20.30 25.51 44.07
N ASP A 251 20.90 25.52 42.88
CA ASP A 251 22.07 26.37 42.56
C ASP A 251 21.69 27.87 42.43
N TYR A 252 20.45 28.13 42.00
CA TYR A 252 19.85 29.45 41.81
C TYR A 252 18.57 29.57 42.64
N PRO A 253 18.68 29.88 43.94
CA PRO A 253 17.57 29.84 44.90
C PRO A 253 16.60 31.02 44.74
N TRP A 254 16.38 31.53 43.52
CA TRP A 254 15.54 32.68 43.23
C TRP A 254 14.40 32.27 42.30
N GLY A 255 13.15 32.50 42.72
CA GLY A 255 11.94 32.24 41.93
C GLY A 255 11.02 33.45 41.86
N ILE A 256 9.92 33.33 41.12
CA ILE A 256 8.85 34.34 41.08
C ILE A 256 7.64 33.77 41.84
N GLY A 257 7.27 34.42 42.95
CA GLY A 257 6.05 34.15 43.71
C GLY A 257 5.00 35.25 43.54
N SER A 258 3.83 35.09 44.17
CA SER A 258 2.71 36.05 44.08
C SER A 258 3.02 37.47 44.60
N GLY A 259 4.17 37.69 45.24
CA GLY A 259 4.65 38.99 45.72
C GLY A 259 5.93 39.49 45.04
N GLY A 260 6.37 38.88 43.94
CA GLY A 260 7.63 39.21 43.25
C GLY A 260 8.71 38.15 43.46
N VAL A 261 9.98 38.54 43.41
CA VAL A 261 11.12 37.62 43.55
C VAL A 261 11.14 37.02 44.97
N SER A 262 11.15 35.69 45.05
CA SER A 262 11.15 34.92 46.31
C SER A 262 12.38 34.02 46.41
N TYR A 263 12.93 33.86 47.61
CA TYR A 263 14.05 32.96 47.88
C TYR A 263 13.56 31.53 48.17
N LYS A 264 14.20 30.54 47.53
CA LYS A 264 13.99 29.11 47.72
C LYS A 264 15.03 28.55 48.70
N TYR A 265 14.58 27.77 49.68
CA TYR A 265 15.48 27.27 50.73
C TYR A 265 16.10 25.93 50.34
N TYR A 266 17.40 25.80 50.52
CA TYR A 266 18.16 24.59 50.21
C TYR A 266 17.55 23.32 50.83
N ASP A 267 17.16 23.39 52.11
CA ASP A 267 16.58 22.25 52.83
C ASP A 267 15.20 21.80 52.29
N VAL A 268 14.57 22.63 51.45
CA VAL A 268 13.32 22.31 50.76
C VAL A 268 13.58 21.76 49.36
N GLU A 269 14.48 22.38 48.58
CA GLU A 269 14.72 21.98 47.18
C GLU A 269 15.64 20.74 47.06
N LYS A 270 16.58 20.53 47.99
CA LYS A 270 17.52 19.40 47.90
C LYS A 270 16.82 18.02 47.94
N PRO A 271 15.82 17.77 48.80
CA PRO A 271 15.01 16.56 48.74
C PRO A 271 14.30 16.32 47.40
N ASP A 272 13.89 17.37 46.68
CA ASP A 272 13.24 17.22 45.37
C ASP A 272 14.22 16.70 44.30
N VAL A 273 15.49 17.14 44.36
CA VAL A 273 16.58 16.55 43.55
C VAL A 273 16.73 15.06 43.84
N ASP A 274 16.79 14.68 45.12
CA ASP A 274 16.95 13.28 45.53
C ASP A 274 15.77 12.41 45.07
N ILE A 275 14.53 12.93 45.16
CA ILE A 275 13.33 12.27 44.63
C ILE A 275 13.42 12.11 43.11
N ALA A 276 13.85 13.14 42.38
CA ALA A 276 14.00 13.09 40.94
C ALA A 276 15.08 12.06 40.51
N GLU A 277 16.20 11.98 41.22
CA GLU A 277 17.25 10.97 41.00
C GLU A 277 16.74 9.54 41.24
N LEU A 278 15.96 9.32 42.30
CA LEU A 278 15.32 8.03 42.58
C LEU A 278 14.34 7.63 41.46
N ASN A 279 13.59 8.58 40.91
CA ASN A 279 12.69 8.33 39.78
C ASN A 279 13.47 7.92 38.51
N VAL A 280 14.63 8.54 38.24
CA VAL A 280 15.53 8.10 37.16
C VAL A 280 16.01 6.67 37.40
N ALA A 281 16.51 6.36 38.60
CA ALA A 281 17.04 5.03 38.92
C ALA A 281 15.96 3.93 38.80
N ALA A 282 14.73 4.21 39.23
CA ALA A 282 13.60 3.30 39.09
C ALA A 282 13.25 3.07 37.61
N ALA A 283 13.19 4.13 36.79
CA ALA A 283 12.92 4.03 35.36
C ALA A 283 14.03 3.26 34.61
N GLU A 284 15.31 3.52 34.92
CA GLU A 284 16.43 2.77 34.36
C GLU A 284 16.35 1.28 34.69
N SER A 285 16.04 0.94 35.94
CA SER A 285 15.90 -0.46 36.37
C SER A 285 14.77 -1.17 35.63
N ALA A 286 13.62 -0.50 35.47
CA ALA A 286 12.47 -1.04 34.75
C ALA A 286 12.77 -1.29 33.26
N ILE A 287 13.52 -0.40 32.59
CA ILE A 287 13.91 -0.62 31.19
C ILE A 287 14.92 -1.77 31.06
N LYS A 288 15.91 -1.85 31.96
CA LYS A 288 16.88 -2.96 31.97
C LYS A 288 16.17 -4.31 32.18
N GLU A 289 15.18 -4.36 33.07
CA GLU A 289 14.36 -5.57 33.28
C GLU A 289 13.57 -5.94 32.01
N LYS A 290 12.91 -4.96 31.36
CA LYS A 290 12.19 -5.20 30.10
C LYS A 290 13.08 -5.79 29.01
N VAL A 291 14.30 -5.26 28.83
CA VAL A 291 15.27 -5.79 27.84
C VAL A 291 15.63 -7.24 28.17
N ARG A 292 15.91 -7.54 29.44
CA ARG A 292 16.27 -8.90 29.87
C ARG A 292 15.13 -9.89 29.68
N THR A 293 13.90 -9.52 30.06
CA THR A 293 12.72 -10.37 29.88
C THR A 293 12.47 -10.64 28.40
N LEU A 294 12.51 -9.60 27.55
CA LEU A 294 12.31 -9.75 26.12
C LEU A 294 13.39 -10.64 25.48
N TYR A 295 14.65 -10.52 25.92
CA TYR A 295 15.72 -11.41 25.48
C TYR A 295 15.44 -12.87 25.84
N GLN A 296 14.99 -13.16 27.06
CA GLN A 296 14.62 -14.53 27.45
C GLN A 296 13.45 -15.07 26.62
N ASP A 297 12.45 -14.23 26.32
CA ASP A 297 11.32 -14.61 25.47
C ASP A 297 11.73 -14.92 24.03
N ILE A 298 12.73 -14.19 23.51
CA ILE A 298 13.34 -14.47 22.19
C ILE A 298 14.05 -15.82 22.23
N ARG A 299 14.92 -16.05 23.22
CA ARG A 299 15.65 -17.31 23.39
C ARG A 299 14.72 -18.51 23.51
N ALA A 300 13.65 -18.40 24.30
CA ALA A 300 12.63 -19.44 24.41
C ALA A 300 11.94 -19.74 23.07
N THR A 301 11.67 -18.70 22.25
CA THR A 301 11.07 -18.87 20.93
C THR A 301 12.05 -19.51 19.94
N GLU A 302 13.34 -19.17 20.02
CA GLU A 302 14.41 -19.80 19.22
C GLU A 302 14.58 -21.28 19.55
N GLU A 303 14.51 -21.66 20.83
CA GLU A 303 14.53 -23.06 21.26
C GLU A 303 13.30 -23.83 20.75
N GLN A 304 12.10 -23.23 20.83
CA GLN A 304 10.87 -23.81 20.26
C GLN A 304 10.96 -24.02 18.75
N TYR A 305 11.54 -23.05 18.02
CA TYR A 305 11.77 -23.17 16.58
C TYR A 305 12.69 -24.35 16.26
N ASN A 306 13.82 -24.45 16.96
CA ASN A 306 14.78 -25.54 16.78
C ASN A 306 14.15 -26.91 17.07
N ALA A 307 13.28 -27.01 18.07
CA ALA A 307 12.55 -28.24 18.39
C ALA A 307 11.59 -28.68 17.25
N LEU A 308 11.00 -27.73 16.53
CA LEU A 308 10.10 -28.03 15.41
C LEU A 308 10.82 -28.40 14.11
N LEU A 309 12.12 -28.12 13.96
CA LEU A 309 12.87 -28.47 12.73
C LEU A 309 12.88 -29.99 12.47
N ALA A 310 13.04 -30.80 13.52
CA ALA A 310 12.97 -32.26 13.40
C ALA A 310 11.55 -32.73 13.04
N ALA A 311 10.52 -32.09 13.61
CA ALA A 311 9.12 -32.38 13.28
C ALA A 311 8.80 -32.03 11.81
N LYS A 312 9.35 -30.93 11.29
CA LYS A 312 9.22 -30.55 9.88
C LYS A 312 9.81 -31.61 8.96
N GLN A 313 11.06 -32.02 9.21
CA GLN A 313 11.71 -33.05 8.40
C GLN A 313 10.92 -34.37 8.41
N ALA A 314 10.40 -34.78 9.58
CA ALA A 314 9.58 -35.97 9.70
C ALA A 314 8.26 -35.86 8.90
N ALA A 315 7.57 -34.71 8.96
CA ALA A 315 6.32 -34.48 8.25
C ALA A 315 6.53 -34.40 6.72
N GLU A 316 7.60 -33.74 6.27
CA GLU A 316 7.99 -33.68 4.85
C GLU A 316 8.29 -35.07 4.30
N GLU A 317 9.02 -35.91 5.05
CA GLU A 317 9.33 -37.27 4.63
C GLU A 317 8.07 -38.16 4.62
N GLN A 318 7.18 -38.02 5.59
CA GLN A 318 5.88 -38.70 5.60
C GLN A 318 5.04 -38.33 4.37
N LEU A 319 4.99 -37.05 4.01
CA LEU A 319 4.30 -36.57 2.82
C LEU A 319 4.95 -37.11 1.54
N ARG A 320 6.28 -37.12 1.45
CA ARG A 320 7.02 -37.65 0.30
C ARG A 320 6.72 -39.14 0.08
N VAL A 321 6.75 -39.93 1.15
CA VAL A 321 6.44 -41.36 1.10
C VAL A 321 4.97 -41.58 0.74
N ALA A 322 4.04 -40.83 1.34
CA ALA A 322 2.61 -40.93 1.04
C ALA A 322 2.31 -40.61 -0.44
N ARG A 323 2.96 -39.59 -1.01
CA ARG A 323 2.87 -39.25 -2.44
C ARG A 323 3.38 -40.37 -3.32
N ALA A 324 4.58 -40.88 -3.05
CA ALA A 324 5.15 -41.97 -3.83
C ALA A 324 4.27 -43.24 -3.79
N LEU A 325 3.73 -43.59 -2.62
CA LEU A 325 2.80 -44.72 -2.48
C LEU A 325 1.46 -44.48 -3.21
N TYR A 326 1.01 -43.24 -3.30
CA TYR A 326 -0.23 -42.89 -3.99
C TYR A 326 -0.07 -42.99 -5.50
N ASP A 327 1.04 -42.48 -6.03
CA ASP A 327 1.34 -42.47 -7.47
C ASP A 327 1.45 -43.90 -8.04
N CYS A 328 1.94 -44.85 -7.24
CA CYS A 328 1.98 -46.26 -7.61
C CYS A 328 0.74 -47.06 -7.19
N GLY A 329 -0.32 -46.40 -6.69
CA GLY A 329 -1.58 -47.04 -6.31
C GLY A 329 -1.52 -47.92 -5.06
N MET A 330 -0.47 -47.81 -4.24
CA MET A 330 -0.27 -48.59 -3.01
C MET A 330 -0.92 -47.95 -1.76
N THR A 331 -1.44 -46.72 -1.85
CA THR A 331 -2.20 -46.05 -0.77
C THR A 331 -3.42 -45.31 -1.33
N THR A 332 -4.28 -44.79 -0.43
CA THR A 332 -5.49 -44.05 -0.78
C THR A 332 -5.23 -42.54 -0.82
N LEU A 333 -6.08 -41.82 -1.57
CA LEU A 333 -6.05 -40.34 -1.61
C LEU A 333 -6.31 -39.73 -0.22
N GLU A 334 -7.18 -40.35 0.58
CA GLU A 334 -7.42 -39.96 1.97
C GLU A 334 -6.14 -39.91 2.80
N LYS A 335 -5.31 -40.96 2.75
CA LYS A 335 -4.02 -41.00 3.46
C LYS A 335 -3.01 -39.98 2.93
N LEU A 336 -3.02 -39.71 1.62
CA LEU A 336 -2.21 -38.64 1.05
C LEU A 336 -2.65 -37.28 1.60
N LYS A 337 -3.95 -37.01 1.65
CA LYS A 337 -4.51 -35.75 2.17
C LYS A 337 -4.26 -35.59 3.67
N GLU A 338 -4.28 -36.67 4.45
CA GLU A 338 -3.87 -36.66 5.86
C GLU A 338 -2.40 -36.24 6.01
N ALA A 339 -1.50 -36.78 5.19
CA ALA A 339 -0.08 -36.42 5.21
C ALA A 339 0.16 -34.96 4.76
N GLU A 340 -0.59 -34.48 3.75
CA GLU A 340 -0.56 -33.08 3.32
C GLU A 340 -0.98 -32.12 4.43
N ALA A 341 -2.08 -32.43 5.13
CA ALA A 341 -2.55 -31.62 6.25
C ALA A 341 -1.56 -31.64 7.44
N GLY A 342 -0.96 -32.80 7.74
CA GLY A 342 0.06 -32.91 8.78
C GLY A 342 1.31 -32.07 8.48
N CYS A 343 1.77 -32.07 7.22
CA CYS A 343 2.89 -31.21 6.79
C CYS A 343 2.52 -29.73 6.90
N ALA A 344 1.34 -29.33 6.39
CA ALA A 344 0.86 -27.95 6.46
C ALA A 344 0.67 -27.45 7.90
N GLU A 345 0.27 -28.33 8.83
CA GLU A 345 0.17 -27.99 10.26
C GLU A 345 1.53 -27.63 10.86
N VAL A 346 2.56 -28.44 10.62
CA VAL A 346 3.91 -28.17 11.13
C VAL A 346 4.49 -26.90 10.49
N GLU A 347 4.29 -26.71 9.18
CA GLU A 347 4.71 -25.49 8.47
C GLU A 347 4.03 -24.24 9.04
N ASN A 348 2.72 -24.28 9.28
CA ASN A 348 1.98 -23.17 9.88
C ASN A 348 2.45 -22.87 11.31
N ASN A 349 2.76 -23.90 12.11
CA ASN A 349 3.32 -23.71 13.46
C ASN A 349 4.70 -23.04 13.40
N ILE A 350 5.55 -23.44 12.45
CA ILE A 350 6.84 -22.79 12.21
C ILE A 350 6.65 -21.36 11.77
N ALA A 351 5.80 -21.08 10.77
CA ALA A 351 5.51 -19.72 10.30
C ALA A 351 5.03 -18.82 11.43
N GLY A 352 4.16 -19.33 12.32
CA GLY A 352 3.71 -18.63 13.51
C GLY A 352 4.83 -18.30 14.50
N LEU A 353 5.80 -19.21 14.71
CA LEU A 353 6.98 -18.95 15.54
C LEU A 353 7.93 -17.94 14.89
N VAL A 354 8.16 -18.04 13.58
CA VAL A 354 9.01 -17.09 12.85
C VAL A 354 8.39 -15.69 12.93
N TYR A 355 7.07 -15.59 12.72
CA TYR A 355 6.32 -14.35 12.93
C TYR A 355 6.50 -13.80 14.34
N LYS A 356 6.25 -14.62 15.37
CA LYS A 356 6.40 -14.21 16.77
C LYS A 356 7.82 -13.73 17.08
N HIS A 357 8.83 -14.49 16.67
CA HIS A 357 10.25 -14.17 16.85
C HIS A 357 10.60 -12.83 16.20
N ALA A 358 10.16 -12.61 14.95
CA ALA A 358 10.40 -11.37 14.24
C ALA A 358 9.82 -10.14 14.96
N ILE A 359 8.61 -10.23 15.50
CA ILE A 359 8.00 -9.15 16.30
C ILE A 359 8.78 -8.91 17.60
N GLN A 360 9.24 -9.97 18.27
CA GLN A 360 10.05 -9.83 19.48
C GLN A 360 11.39 -9.15 19.19
N VAL A 361 12.07 -9.55 18.11
CA VAL A 361 13.32 -8.93 17.66
C VAL A 361 13.11 -7.48 17.23
N ALA A 362 12.02 -7.18 16.51
CA ALA A 362 11.65 -5.80 16.16
C ALA A 362 11.47 -4.93 17.40
N ASN A 363 10.74 -5.42 18.41
CA ASN A 363 10.56 -4.71 19.68
C ASN A 363 11.87 -4.57 20.46
N PHE A 364 12.74 -5.58 20.42
CA PHE A 364 14.05 -5.53 21.07
C PHE A 364 14.94 -4.48 20.41
N ASN A 365 14.96 -4.45 19.08
CA ASN A 365 15.69 -3.45 18.31
C ASN A 365 15.16 -2.04 18.59
N LEU A 366 13.84 -1.83 18.58
CA LEU A 366 13.22 -0.56 18.94
C LEU A 366 13.65 -0.10 20.35
N LEU A 367 13.58 -1.00 21.33
CA LEU A 367 13.91 -0.68 22.72
C LEU A 367 15.38 -0.31 22.88
N THR A 368 16.28 -1.00 22.17
CA THR A 368 17.73 -0.77 22.18
C THR A 368 18.19 0.32 21.21
N GLY A 369 17.30 0.93 20.42
CA GLY A 369 17.67 1.95 19.43
C GLY A 369 18.39 1.40 18.20
N ARG A 370 18.31 0.09 17.96
CA ARG A 370 18.76 -0.55 16.71
C ARG A 370 17.67 -0.41 15.64
N PRO A 371 18.04 -0.31 14.35
CA PRO A 371 17.05 -0.23 13.28
C PRO A 371 16.23 -1.52 13.21
N VAL A 372 14.89 -1.37 13.17
CA VAL A 372 13.95 -2.49 13.04
C VAL A 372 13.98 -3.08 11.64
N VAL A 373 14.09 -2.22 10.63
CA VAL A 373 14.22 -2.60 9.22
C VAL A 373 15.56 -2.10 8.71
N LYS A 374 16.37 -2.99 8.13
CA LYS A 374 17.67 -2.64 7.56
C LYS A 374 17.50 -1.65 6.40
N GLY A 375 18.36 -0.63 6.33
CA GLY A 375 18.35 0.37 5.25
C GLY A 375 17.25 1.44 5.36
N ILE A 376 16.56 1.53 6.50
CA ILE A 376 15.68 2.65 6.86
C ILE A 376 16.49 3.63 7.72
N SER A 377 17.23 4.53 7.07
CA SER A 377 17.82 5.73 7.69
C SER A 377 17.20 6.98 7.07
N ASP A 378 17.01 8.06 7.85
CA ASP A 378 16.41 9.31 7.36
C ASP A 378 17.11 9.85 6.09
N GLU A 379 18.42 9.60 5.93
CA GLU A 379 19.23 10.00 4.77
C GLU A 379 18.98 9.12 3.52
N GLU A 380 18.93 7.80 3.67
CA GLU A 380 18.67 6.88 2.57
C GLU A 380 17.19 6.90 2.12
N LEU A 381 16.27 7.23 3.04
CA LEU A 381 14.85 7.41 2.77
C LEU A 381 14.57 8.72 2.03
N ALA A 382 15.34 9.78 2.30
CA ALA A 382 15.30 11.01 1.51
C ALA A 382 15.85 10.80 0.09
N ALA A 383 16.83 9.91 -0.07
CA ALA A 383 17.34 9.51 -1.38
C ALA A 383 16.30 8.69 -2.17
N GLU A 384 15.64 7.72 -1.52
CA GLU A 384 14.57 6.94 -2.16
C GLU A 384 13.32 7.75 -2.45
N ARG A 385 12.91 8.70 -1.58
CA ARG A 385 11.82 9.65 -1.91
C ARG A 385 12.14 10.46 -3.15
N LYS A 386 13.39 10.87 -3.35
CA LYS A 386 13.83 11.55 -4.59
C LYS A 386 13.81 10.60 -5.79
N GLU A 387 14.09 9.32 -5.59
CA GLU A 387 14.12 8.32 -6.66
C GLU A 387 12.73 7.80 -7.03
N GLN A 388 11.82 7.70 -6.06
CA GLN A 388 10.42 7.36 -6.25
C GLN A 388 9.63 8.56 -6.79
N ALA A 389 9.87 9.78 -6.31
CA ALA A 389 9.34 11.00 -6.95
C ALA A 389 9.80 11.13 -8.41
N LYS A 390 11.03 10.71 -8.75
CA LYS A 390 11.49 10.61 -10.14
C LYS A 390 10.79 9.50 -10.94
N ARG A 391 10.47 8.36 -10.31
CA ARG A 391 9.71 7.27 -10.93
C ARG A 391 8.26 7.68 -11.19
N ASP A 392 7.62 8.29 -10.20
CA ASP A 392 6.25 8.81 -10.29
C ASP A 392 6.16 10.00 -11.27
N GLU A 393 7.19 10.85 -11.34
CA GLU A 393 7.31 11.87 -12.40
C GLU A 393 7.48 11.25 -13.80
N SER A 394 8.16 10.10 -13.92
CA SER A 394 8.30 9.40 -15.20
C SER A 394 7.06 8.60 -15.61
N GLU A 395 6.20 8.24 -14.66
CA GLU A 395 4.97 7.48 -14.88
C GLU A 395 3.76 8.41 -15.11
N ASN A 396 3.84 9.67 -14.69
CA ASN A 396 2.77 10.66 -14.81
C ASN A 396 3.03 11.77 -15.86
N THR A 397 3.93 11.55 -16.82
CA THR A 397 3.99 12.41 -18.01
C THR A 397 2.79 12.08 -18.91
N GLU A 398 1.87 13.04 -19.08
CA GLU A 398 0.92 13.01 -20.20
C GLU A 398 1.69 12.72 -21.49
N PRO A 399 1.23 11.78 -22.34
CA PRO A 399 1.99 11.37 -23.52
C PRO A 399 2.21 12.58 -24.44
N GLU A 400 3.45 12.79 -24.90
CA GLU A 400 3.75 13.84 -25.87
C GLU A 400 2.81 13.74 -27.08
N PRO A 401 2.27 14.87 -27.59
CA PRO A 401 1.31 14.85 -28.67
C PRO A 401 1.92 14.18 -29.89
N THR A 402 1.19 13.24 -30.50
CA THR A 402 1.69 12.53 -31.68
C THR A 402 1.54 13.44 -32.89
N VAL A 403 2.67 13.80 -33.51
CA VAL A 403 2.72 14.66 -34.71
C VAL A 403 2.99 13.82 -35.95
N VAL A 404 2.03 13.78 -36.87
CA VAL A 404 2.15 13.04 -38.14
C VAL A 404 2.23 14.00 -39.32
N ARG A 405 3.24 13.84 -40.19
CA ARG A 405 3.50 14.70 -41.35
C ARG A 405 3.41 13.94 -42.66
N PHE A 406 2.52 14.36 -43.55
CA PHE A 406 2.36 13.85 -44.91
C PHE A 406 2.77 14.88 -45.94
N VAL A 407 3.71 14.53 -46.83
CA VAL A 407 4.10 15.38 -47.96
C VAL A 407 3.38 14.92 -49.23
N MET A 408 2.72 15.83 -49.94
CA MET A 408 1.95 15.48 -51.15
C MET A 408 2.86 15.03 -52.28
N GLY A 409 2.55 13.88 -52.88
CA GLY A 409 3.35 13.27 -53.94
C GLY A 409 4.44 12.31 -53.46
N GLU A 410 4.73 12.29 -52.15
CA GLU A 410 5.72 11.38 -51.57
C GLU A 410 5.07 10.09 -51.08
N LYS A 411 5.81 8.98 -51.22
CA LYS A 411 5.37 7.66 -50.72
C LYS A 411 5.85 7.38 -49.30
N SER A 412 6.24 8.41 -48.55
CA SER A 412 6.58 8.28 -47.14
C SER A 412 5.92 9.40 -46.33
N PHE A 413 5.62 9.09 -45.07
CA PHE A 413 5.13 10.05 -44.10
C PHE A 413 5.85 9.83 -42.77
N ARG A 414 5.90 10.86 -41.93
CA ARG A 414 6.67 10.83 -40.68
C ARG A 414 5.75 10.86 -39.47
N VAL A 415 5.90 9.91 -38.56
CA VAL A 415 5.24 9.89 -37.24
C VAL A 415 6.28 10.26 -36.20
N ASN A 416 6.16 11.45 -35.61
CA ASN A 416 7.18 12.09 -34.80
C ASN A 416 8.53 12.12 -35.55
N ASP A 417 9.49 11.28 -35.15
CA ASP A 417 10.80 11.15 -35.79
C ASP A 417 10.97 9.94 -36.70
N ARG A 418 9.97 9.07 -36.83
CA ARG A 418 10.05 7.82 -37.62
C ARG A 418 9.39 7.97 -38.99
N ASP A 419 10.08 7.55 -40.04
CA ASP A 419 9.54 7.50 -41.39
C ASP A 419 8.79 6.18 -41.64
N VAL A 420 7.63 6.27 -42.29
CA VAL A 420 6.76 5.15 -42.64
C VAL A 420 6.47 5.21 -44.15
N GLU A 421 6.61 4.07 -44.83
CA GLU A 421 6.38 3.97 -46.27
C GLU A 421 4.90 3.69 -46.59
N MET A 422 4.42 4.31 -47.68
CA MET A 422 3.09 4.17 -48.24
C MET A 422 3.15 3.54 -49.63
N ASP A 423 2.19 2.67 -49.92
CA ASP A 423 2.07 2.05 -51.24
C ASP A 423 1.64 3.04 -52.35
N VAL A 424 0.86 4.05 -51.98
CA VAL A 424 0.42 5.16 -52.85
C VAL A 424 0.64 6.53 -52.18
N ALA A 425 1.00 7.53 -52.98
CA ALA A 425 1.27 8.87 -52.49
C ALA A 425 -0.03 9.67 -52.25
N PRO A 426 -0.11 10.49 -51.18
CA PRO A 426 -1.21 11.41 -50.98
C PRO A 426 -1.16 12.54 -52.01
N TYR A 427 -2.30 13.15 -52.27
CA TYR A 427 -2.39 14.23 -53.26
C TYR A 427 -3.31 15.35 -52.80
N ALA A 428 -3.11 16.53 -53.40
CA ALA A 428 -3.99 17.67 -53.21
C ALA A 428 -4.66 18.02 -54.54
N ILE A 429 -5.99 18.17 -54.53
CA ILE A 429 -6.80 18.63 -55.66
C ILE A 429 -7.80 19.67 -55.16
N ASP A 430 -7.98 20.75 -55.91
CA ASP A 430 -8.92 21.84 -55.59
C ASP A 430 -8.83 22.37 -54.15
N GLY A 431 -7.60 22.44 -53.62
CA GLY A 431 -7.35 22.90 -52.25
C GLY A 431 -7.81 21.93 -51.15
N ARG A 432 -7.98 20.64 -51.46
CA ARG A 432 -8.29 19.57 -50.50
C ARG A 432 -7.21 18.50 -50.55
N ALA A 433 -6.73 18.10 -49.37
CA ALA A 433 -5.74 17.04 -49.20
C ALA A 433 -6.43 15.68 -49.07
N PHE A 434 -5.96 14.72 -49.87
CA PHE A 434 -6.46 13.36 -49.94
C PHE A 434 -5.37 12.40 -49.48
N LEU A 435 -5.66 11.67 -48.41
CA LEU A 435 -4.77 10.64 -47.88
C LEU A 435 -5.37 9.25 -48.12
N PRO A 436 -4.55 8.22 -48.36
CA PRO A 436 -5.04 6.84 -48.44
C PRO A 436 -5.64 6.44 -47.09
N VAL A 437 -6.83 5.81 -47.10
CA VAL A 437 -7.63 5.51 -45.89
C VAL A 437 -6.78 4.92 -44.76
N ARG A 438 -5.96 3.90 -45.08
CA ARG A 438 -5.15 3.17 -44.09
C ARG A 438 -4.24 4.11 -43.33
N TYR A 439 -3.41 4.87 -44.05
CA TYR A 439 -2.41 5.73 -43.44
C TYR A 439 -3.04 6.96 -42.76
N ALA A 440 -4.15 7.47 -43.31
CA ALA A 440 -4.92 8.53 -42.67
C ALA A 440 -5.50 8.09 -41.31
N ALA A 441 -6.01 6.87 -41.24
CA ALA A 441 -6.58 6.28 -40.02
C ALA A 441 -5.48 5.92 -39.01
N GLN A 442 -4.37 5.31 -39.44
CA GLN A 442 -3.20 5.05 -38.60
C GLN A 442 -2.63 6.34 -38.01
N ALA A 443 -2.48 7.37 -38.84
CA ALA A 443 -2.05 8.69 -38.39
C ALA A 443 -2.94 9.25 -37.30
N LEU A 444 -4.23 8.88 -37.30
CA LEU A 444 -5.23 9.28 -36.33
C LEU A 444 -5.38 8.31 -35.16
N GLY A 445 -4.45 7.36 -34.99
CA GLY A 445 -4.44 6.38 -33.90
C GLY A 445 -5.52 5.31 -34.02
N ILE A 446 -5.94 4.98 -35.24
CA ILE A 446 -6.88 3.89 -35.52
C ILE A 446 -6.07 2.67 -35.99
N PRO A 447 -6.11 1.53 -35.26
CA PRO A 447 -5.40 0.33 -35.68
C PRO A 447 -6.06 -0.31 -36.91
N ASP A 448 -5.29 -1.06 -37.70
CA ASP A 448 -5.72 -1.64 -38.98
C ASP A 448 -6.98 -2.51 -38.88
N GLU A 449 -7.17 -3.21 -37.75
CA GLU A 449 -8.36 -4.02 -37.46
C GLU A 449 -9.66 -3.21 -37.38
N ASN A 450 -9.56 -1.91 -37.09
CA ASN A 450 -10.68 -0.99 -37.00
C ASN A 450 -10.94 -0.21 -38.30
N ILE A 451 -10.29 -0.62 -39.40
CA ILE A 451 -10.44 -0.04 -40.73
C ILE A 451 -11.12 -1.05 -41.65
N THR A 452 -12.37 -0.79 -42.03
CA THR A 452 -13.14 -1.68 -42.90
C THR A 452 -13.50 -1.01 -44.22
N TRP A 453 -13.31 -1.72 -45.33
CA TRP A 453 -13.76 -1.33 -46.68
C TRP A 453 -14.71 -2.37 -47.26
N ASP A 454 -15.91 -1.94 -47.65
CA ASP A 454 -16.85 -2.76 -48.42
C ASP A 454 -16.81 -2.36 -49.89
N GLY A 455 -16.16 -3.20 -50.71
CA GLY A 455 -16.03 -2.98 -52.15
C GLY A 455 -17.33 -3.11 -52.95
N LYS A 456 -18.40 -3.71 -52.41
CA LYS A 456 -19.69 -3.82 -53.10
C LYS A 456 -20.50 -2.53 -52.96
N THR A 457 -20.49 -1.94 -51.76
CA THR A 457 -21.26 -0.74 -51.46
C THR A 457 -20.45 0.55 -51.59
N GLY A 458 -19.12 0.43 -51.67
CA GLY A 458 -18.19 1.54 -51.72
C GLY A 458 -18.04 2.27 -50.38
N MET A 459 -18.22 1.56 -49.26
CA MET A 459 -18.31 2.13 -47.92
C MET A 459 -17.05 1.89 -47.09
N VAL A 460 -16.47 2.96 -46.56
CA VAL A 460 -15.39 2.95 -45.57
C VAL A 460 -16.00 3.10 -44.18
N THR A 461 -15.56 2.26 -43.22
CA THR A 461 -15.91 2.36 -41.80
C THR A 461 -14.64 2.39 -40.96
N LEU A 462 -14.55 3.36 -40.04
CA LEU A 462 -13.43 3.56 -39.12
C LEU A 462 -13.95 3.61 -37.69
N VAL A 463 -13.29 2.94 -36.74
CA VAL A 463 -13.70 2.92 -35.33
C VAL A 463 -12.54 3.32 -34.41
N LYS A 464 -12.77 4.32 -33.54
CA LYS A 464 -11.81 4.74 -32.50
C LYS A 464 -12.56 4.94 -31.19
N GLY A 465 -12.31 4.07 -30.20
CA GLY A 465 -13.06 4.07 -28.94
C GLY A 465 -14.57 3.92 -29.18
N ASP A 466 -15.35 4.90 -28.74
CA ASP A 466 -16.81 4.99 -28.90
C ASP A 466 -17.27 5.69 -30.20
N ARG A 467 -16.33 6.14 -31.06
CA ARG A 467 -16.63 6.84 -32.32
C ARG A 467 -16.53 5.92 -33.52
N LYS A 468 -17.62 5.81 -34.28
CA LYS A 468 -17.72 5.11 -35.57
C LYS A 468 -17.93 6.12 -36.69
N ILE A 469 -16.99 6.20 -37.62
CA ILE A 469 -17.06 7.10 -38.79
C ILE A 469 -17.32 6.26 -40.03
N THR A 470 -18.30 6.67 -40.84
CA THR A 470 -18.57 6.01 -42.13
C THR A 470 -18.66 7.01 -43.27
N MET A 471 -18.06 6.65 -44.39
CA MET A 471 -18.01 7.47 -45.60
C MET A 471 -18.19 6.58 -46.83
N LYS A 472 -18.95 7.04 -47.82
CA LYS A 472 -19.14 6.32 -49.08
C LYS A 472 -18.40 7.02 -50.21
N VAL A 473 -17.66 6.27 -51.03
CA VAL A 473 -16.99 6.79 -52.22
C VAL A 473 -18.00 7.46 -53.15
N GLY A 474 -17.66 8.65 -53.63
CA GLY A 474 -18.54 9.48 -54.46
C GLY A 474 -19.67 10.20 -53.72
N SER A 475 -19.87 9.92 -52.43
CA SER A 475 -20.83 10.65 -51.59
C SER A 475 -20.14 11.78 -50.81
N ARG A 476 -20.79 12.94 -50.77
CA ARG A 476 -20.39 14.09 -49.95
C ARG A 476 -20.93 14.01 -48.51
N VAL A 477 -21.43 12.85 -48.08
CA VAL A 477 -21.99 12.66 -46.74
C VAL A 477 -21.10 11.72 -45.93
N MET A 478 -20.72 12.16 -44.73
CA MET A 478 -20.05 11.38 -43.70
C MET A 478 -21.00 11.18 -42.51
N LEU A 479 -21.01 10.00 -41.90
CA LEU A 479 -21.69 9.77 -40.63
C LEU A 479 -20.66 9.60 -39.52
N VAL A 480 -20.83 10.36 -38.44
CA VAL A 480 -20.08 10.18 -37.19
C VAL A 480 -21.07 9.69 -36.14
N ASN A 481 -20.96 8.41 -35.78
CA ASN A 481 -21.99 7.64 -35.08
C ASN A 481 -23.32 7.73 -35.84
N THR A 482 -24.31 8.44 -35.29
CA THR A 482 -25.61 8.67 -35.90
C THR A 482 -25.76 10.06 -36.52
N ARG A 483 -24.75 10.94 -36.39
CA ARG A 483 -24.80 12.33 -36.88
C ARG A 483 -24.34 12.43 -38.33
N VAL A 484 -25.14 13.10 -39.14
CA VAL A 484 -24.82 13.42 -40.55
C VAL A 484 -23.92 14.66 -40.61
N VAL A 485 -22.82 14.56 -41.35
CA VAL A 485 -21.89 15.65 -41.67
C VAL A 485 -21.78 15.77 -43.18
N GLU A 486 -22.14 16.92 -43.73
CA GLU A 486 -21.95 17.22 -45.15
C GLU A 486 -20.51 17.70 -45.40
N MET A 487 -19.91 17.18 -46.46
CA MET A 487 -18.57 17.49 -46.92
C MET A 487 -18.61 18.21 -48.25
N ASP A 488 -17.67 19.11 -48.48
CA ASP A 488 -17.55 19.79 -49.77
C ASP A 488 -16.95 18.90 -50.87
N VAL A 489 -16.28 17.81 -50.49
CA VAL A 489 -15.69 16.84 -51.40
C VAL A 489 -15.92 15.40 -50.94
N ALA A 490 -16.11 14.50 -51.90
CA ALA A 490 -16.35 13.08 -51.64
C ALA A 490 -15.03 12.29 -51.57
N PRO A 491 -14.99 11.18 -50.81
CA PRO A 491 -13.95 10.16 -50.95
C PRO A 491 -13.83 9.64 -52.38
N GLN A 492 -12.62 9.28 -52.79
CA GLN A 492 -12.31 8.89 -54.17
C GLN A 492 -11.53 7.58 -54.21
N VAL A 493 -11.61 6.88 -55.33
CA VAL A 493 -10.73 5.76 -55.64
C VAL A 493 -9.72 6.22 -56.67
N LYS A 494 -8.43 6.06 -56.36
CA LYS A 494 -7.31 6.37 -57.25
C LYS A 494 -6.24 5.30 -57.08
N ASP A 495 -5.64 4.86 -58.18
CA ASP A 495 -4.56 3.84 -58.17
C ASP A 495 -4.91 2.57 -57.36
N GLY A 496 -6.19 2.14 -57.41
CA GLY A 496 -6.66 0.96 -56.68
C GLY A 496 -6.75 1.12 -55.16
N ARG A 497 -6.71 2.37 -54.65
CA ARG A 497 -6.83 2.70 -53.23
C ARG A 497 -7.92 3.75 -53.00
N VAL A 498 -8.57 3.68 -51.84
CA VAL A 498 -9.55 4.68 -51.40
C VAL A 498 -8.80 5.80 -50.71
N PHE A 499 -9.13 7.04 -51.07
CA PHE A 499 -8.59 8.26 -50.50
C PHE A 499 -9.69 9.06 -49.81
N LEU A 500 -9.39 9.58 -48.62
CA LEU A 500 -10.31 10.37 -47.82
C LEU A 500 -9.86 11.83 -47.77
N PRO A 501 -10.80 12.79 -47.76
CA PRO A 501 -10.49 14.18 -47.46
C PRO A 501 -10.11 14.30 -45.98
N VAL A 502 -8.84 14.54 -45.72
CA VAL A 502 -8.26 14.32 -44.38
C VAL A 502 -8.81 15.27 -43.31
N ARG A 503 -9.19 16.48 -43.70
CA ARG A 503 -9.78 17.49 -42.80
C ARG A 503 -11.02 16.95 -42.08
N TYR A 504 -11.95 16.36 -42.81
CA TYR A 504 -13.20 15.86 -42.25
C TYR A 504 -12.98 14.67 -41.31
N LEU A 505 -12.00 13.83 -41.65
CA LEU A 505 -11.61 12.72 -40.79
C LEU A 505 -11.00 13.24 -39.48
N GLY A 506 -10.20 14.30 -39.56
CA GLY A 506 -9.63 15.00 -38.42
C GLY A 506 -10.64 15.63 -37.48
N GLU A 507 -11.55 16.43 -38.03
CA GLU A 507 -12.63 17.08 -37.29
C GLU A 507 -13.52 16.05 -36.56
N ALA A 508 -13.82 14.92 -37.21
CA ALA A 508 -14.61 13.85 -36.60
C ALA A 508 -13.91 13.18 -35.39
N LEU A 509 -12.58 13.23 -35.34
CA LEU A 509 -11.76 12.61 -34.29
C LEU A 509 -11.13 13.61 -33.32
N GLY A 510 -11.37 14.92 -33.51
CA GLY A 510 -10.84 15.98 -32.64
C GLY A 510 -9.34 16.24 -32.82
N ALA A 511 -8.76 15.86 -33.95
CA ALA A 511 -7.35 16.10 -34.25
C ALA A 511 -7.15 17.46 -34.94
N GLU A 512 -6.01 18.11 -34.68
CA GLU A 512 -5.65 19.37 -35.31
C GLU A 512 -4.91 19.13 -36.63
N PHE A 513 -5.30 19.88 -37.67
CA PHE A 513 -4.70 19.78 -39.01
C PHE A 513 -4.13 21.12 -39.45
N ASN A 514 -2.83 21.15 -39.73
CA ASN A 514 -2.15 22.29 -40.29
C ASN A 514 -1.65 21.96 -41.70
N TRP A 515 -1.88 22.86 -42.65
CA TRP A 515 -1.40 22.73 -44.03
C TRP A 515 -0.29 23.73 -44.30
N ASN A 516 0.89 23.22 -44.66
CA ASN A 516 2.01 24.03 -45.11
C ASN A 516 2.01 24.14 -46.64
N TYR A 517 1.66 25.33 -47.14
CA TYR A 517 1.61 25.60 -48.58
C TYR A 517 2.95 25.50 -49.30
N ILE A 518 4.06 25.86 -48.63
CA ILE A 518 5.41 25.86 -49.23
C ILE A 518 5.93 24.43 -49.39
N ARG A 519 5.75 23.61 -48.34
CA ARG A 519 6.22 22.22 -48.30
C ARG A 519 5.22 21.22 -48.89
N ARG A 520 4.02 21.69 -49.25
CA ARG A 520 2.87 20.84 -49.65
C ARG A 520 2.65 19.71 -48.63
N GLU A 521 2.64 20.07 -47.36
CA GLU A 521 2.66 19.14 -46.23
C GLU A 521 1.40 19.30 -45.36
N VAL A 522 0.77 18.18 -44.99
CA VAL A 522 -0.24 18.12 -43.93
C VAL A 522 0.43 17.67 -42.63
N THR A 523 0.31 18.47 -41.58
CA THR A 523 0.65 18.08 -40.21
C THR A 523 -0.62 17.78 -39.43
N VAL A 524 -0.62 16.63 -38.75
CA VAL A 524 -1.70 16.15 -37.87
C VAL A 524 -1.16 16.09 -36.46
N THR A 525 -1.85 16.69 -35.49
CA THR A 525 -1.49 16.65 -34.06
C THR A 525 -2.63 16.03 -33.27
N ILE A 526 -2.30 15.07 -32.39
CA ILE A 526 -3.26 14.26 -31.60
C ILE A 526 -2.84 14.22 -30.15
#